data_AF-A0A7M3WXK7-F1
#
_entry.id   AF-A0A7M3WXK7-F1
#
_cell.length_a   1.000
_cell.length_b   1.000
_cell.length_c   1.000
_cell.angle_alpha   90.00
_cell.angle_beta   90.00
_cell.angle_gamma   90.00
#
_symmetry.space_group_name_H-M   'P 1'
#
loop_
_entity.id
_entity.type
_entity.pdbx_description
1 polymer ?
#
loop_
_entity_poly.entity_id
_entity_poly.type
_entity_poly.pdbx_seq_one_letter_code
_entity_poly.pdbx_strand_id
1 'polypeptide(L)'
;QSALIDVFNHQWLTVIGVVSLVLYMQRLTTVEALLPPTVAALGLLISMALAGQSMDDSFMQSTALVMFVVVGAYLAFQGDVRSGLRALAAKEERQATFAAKRERVQSLVSTVSSDGATSVALKQLDAELLQLAQQQKKRAKRAGAAEGNDLLVGDIHYRPVVLLLFLVVAFIGSTWFAYATPYGLLALGFSAGFALVLVGLTRLRANSIGLRLPDVAGVELPIMVAMSGMVLVHIAGRMTTGVLADDALHQALLTITLAMLAGMGLMGRNDLGLRIPSALEALLGLLVIDRMVCIVLGGEVPMPFTTDPLASSFLSWGLPLFGVELALLGMVLLFDWVEGERLRRGLDDHRTALGRSAWVGGAALLSLGVASLLALVFGLRRSLGWRQPAVAMTVLLLSPFVVQAWVAWALASFSTLLAPSHVAAAFGLVSLAWTAAVVARQEGLWLSSALWSSHGLLLPAAMMMQSLVALSFAALLVSATAWVSGILTQRKSWRIVGAADLVGAWMVAAVALVAGTGASYVLLLLVSSAVLLFAVTTLTQANEAELMDD
;
A
#
# COMPACT_ATOMS: atom_id res chain seq x y z
N GLN A 1 -10.43 -31.96 49.05
CA GLN A 1 -9.81 -30.94 49.92
C GLN A 1 -8.62 -30.28 49.25
N SER A 2 -7.67 -31.01 48.62
CA SER A 2 -6.56 -30.36 47.87
C SER A 2 -7.04 -29.50 46.69
N ALA A 3 -7.99 -29.98 45.90
CA ALA A 3 -8.54 -29.19 44.77
C ALA A 3 -9.17 -27.84 45.19
N LEU A 4 -9.76 -27.75 46.39
CA LEU A 4 -10.31 -26.49 46.91
C LEU A 4 -9.20 -25.54 47.40
N ILE A 5 -8.12 -26.08 47.96
CA ILE A 5 -6.94 -25.31 48.37
C ILE A 5 -6.23 -24.77 47.14
N ASP A 6 -6.10 -25.59 46.09
CA ASP A 6 -5.50 -25.16 44.84
C ASP A 6 -6.31 -24.01 44.23
N VAL A 7 -7.62 -24.16 44.01
CA VAL A 7 -8.46 -23.07 43.47
C VAL A 7 -8.33 -21.78 44.29
N PHE A 8 -8.31 -21.88 45.62
CA PHE A 8 -8.16 -20.71 46.49
C PHE A 8 -6.78 -20.05 46.33
N ASN A 9 -5.71 -20.82 46.22
CA ASN A 9 -4.36 -20.31 46.01
C ASN A 9 -4.22 -19.57 44.67
N HIS A 10 -4.82 -20.09 43.59
CA HIS A 10 -4.80 -19.45 42.26
C HIS A 10 -5.54 -18.09 42.30
N GLN A 11 -6.68 -18.03 42.98
CA GLN A 11 -7.41 -16.78 43.18
C GLN A 11 -6.62 -15.76 43.99
N TRP A 12 -5.96 -16.17 45.08
CA TRP A 12 -5.10 -15.27 45.86
C TRP A 12 -3.91 -14.73 45.07
N LEU A 13 -3.25 -15.58 44.28
CA LEU A 13 -2.17 -15.13 43.39
C LEU A 13 -2.67 -14.10 42.37
N THR A 14 -3.85 -14.33 41.79
CA THR A 14 -4.50 -13.38 40.88
C THR A 14 -4.76 -12.04 41.57
N VAL A 15 -5.34 -12.06 42.78
CA VAL A 15 -5.62 -10.85 43.57
C VAL A 15 -4.33 -10.09 43.91
N ILE A 16 -3.28 -10.79 44.36
CA ILE A 16 -1.99 -10.19 44.68
C ILE A 16 -1.38 -9.53 43.43
N GLY A 17 -1.46 -10.19 42.27
CA GLY A 17 -1.02 -9.64 40.99
C GLY A 17 -1.75 -8.35 40.62
N VAL A 18 -3.09 -8.35 40.74
CA VAL A 18 -3.93 -7.17 40.49
C VAL A 18 -3.59 -6.02 41.44
N VAL A 19 -3.50 -6.29 42.75
CA VAL A 19 -3.15 -5.29 43.76
C VAL A 19 -1.77 -4.70 43.47
N SER A 20 -0.80 -5.53 43.09
CA SER A 20 0.54 -5.08 42.74
C SER A 20 0.54 -4.14 41.54
N LEU A 21 -0.26 -4.43 40.50
CA LEU A 21 -0.43 -3.56 39.32
C LEU A 21 -1.11 -2.24 39.67
N VAL A 22 -2.13 -2.25 40.54
CA VAL A 22 -2.82 -1.03 40.98
C VAL A 22 -1.89 -0.13 41.79
N LEU A 23 -1.15 -0.69 42.75
CA LEU A 23 -0.16 0.05 43.52
C LEU A 23 0.94 0.62 42.62
N TYR A 24 1.35 -0.14 41.61
CA TYR A 24 2.30 0.32 40.60
C TYR A 24 1.75 1.52 39.79
N MET A 25 0.52 1.43 39.30
CA MET A 25 -0.13 2.53 38.56
C MET A 25 -0.23 3.81 39.41
N GLN A 26 -0.52 3.69 40.70
CA GLN A 26 -0.56 4.85 41.61
C GLN A 26 0.81 5.51 41.78
N ARG A 27 1.87 4.70 41.91
CA ARG A 27 3.24 5.19 42.12
C ARG A 27 3.88 5.78 40.85
N LEU A 28 3.31 5.47 39.69
CA LEU A 28 3.82 5.87 38.38
C LEU A 28 3.98 7.38 38.21
N THR A 29 3.16 8.16 38.90
CA THR A 29 3.19 9.64 38.90
C THR A 29 4.51 10.21 39.40
N THR A 30 5.31 9.41 40.12
CA THR A 30 6.56 9.85 40.77
C THR A 30 7.84 9.32 40.12
N VAL A 31 7.76 8.38 39.17
CA VAL A 31 8.94 7.67 38.63
C VAL A 31 9.45 8.36 37.36
N GLU A 32 10.77 8.56 37.24
CA GLU A 32 11.35 9.29 36.10
C GLU A 32 11.48 8.49 34.79
N ALA A 33 11.82 7.21 34.90
CA ALA A 33 12.02 6.31 33.77
C ALA A 33 10.87 5.29 33.70
N LEU A 34 10.01 5.43 32.71
CA LEU A 34 8.81 4.58 32.58
C LEU A 34 9.09 3.23 31.92
N LEU A 35 10.17 3.09 31.16
CA LEU A 35 10.43 1.89 30.36
C LEU A 35 10.75 0.62 31.18
N PRO A 36 11.74 0.61 32.10
CA PRO A 36 12.03 -0.58 32.91
C PRO A 36 10.82 -1.11 33.71
N PRO A 37 10.06 -0.27 34.42
CA PRO A 37 8.93 -0.78 35.19
C PRO A 37 7.73 -1.16 34.29
N THR A 38 7.59 -0.57 33.10
CA THR A 38 6.60 -1.03 32.12
C THR A 38 6.90 -2.46 31.67
N VAL A 39 8.17 -2.77 31.39
CA VAL A 39 8.60 -4.13 31.03
C VAL A 39 8.33 -5.12 32.16
N ALA A 40 8.54 -4.73 33.41
CA ALA A 40 8.23 -5.56 34.57
C ALA A 40 6.72 -5.84 34.71
N ALA A 41 5.87 -4.82 34.57
CA ALA A 41 4.41 -4.98 34.60
C ALA A 41 3.92 -5.89 33.46
N LEU A 42 4.50 -5.73 32.27
CA LEU A 42 4.20 -6.55 31.11
C LEU A 42 4.66 -8.00 31.30
N GLY A 43 5.82 -8.23 31.91
CA GLY A 43 6.29 -9.55 32.31
C GLY A 43 5.33 -10.22 33.30
N LEU A 44 4.89 -9.50 34.34
CA LEU A 44 3.89 -10.00 35.31
C LEU A 44 2.59 -10.43 34.61
N LEU A 45 2.06 -9.58 33.71
CA LEU A 45 0.82 -9.86 32.97
C LEU A 45 0.96 -11.09 32.06
N ILE A 46 2.08 -11.21 31.33
CA ILE A 46 2.37 -12.39 30.50
C ILE A 46 2.48 -13.64 31.36
N SER A 47 3.19 -13.56 32.49
CA SER A 47 3.30 -14.69 33.42
C SER A 47 1.93 -15.09 33.98
N MET A 48 1.07 -14.13 34.33
CA MET A 48 -0.30 -14.40 34.79
C MET A 48 -1.14 -15.08 33.71
N ALA A 49 -1.03 -14.63 32.45
CA ALA A 49 -1.75 -15.22 31.32
C ALA A 49 -1.27 -16.65 31.02
N LEU A 50 0.05 -16.88 30.97
CA LEU A 50 0.64 -18.20 30.72
C LEU A 50 0.36 -19.17 31.87
N ALA A 51 0.45 -18.71 33.13
CA ALA A 51 0.09 -19.53 34.28
C ALA A 51 -1.38 -19.94 34.22
N GLY A 52 -2.26 -19.01 33.88
CA GLY A 52 -3.69 -19.27 33.72
C GLY A 52 -3.96 -20.30 32.62
N GLN A 53 -3.20 -20.24 31.52
CA GLN A 53 -3.25 -21.24 30.45
C GLN A 53 -2.77 -22.62 30.94
N SER A 54 -1.62 -22.68 31.61
CA SER A 54 -1.06 -23.95 32.09
C SER A 54 -1.91 -24.66 33.13
N MET A 55 -2.75 -23.91 33.86
CA MET A 55 -3.59 -24.38 34.96
C MET A 55 -5.06 -24.54 34.55
N ASP A 56 -5.41 -24.30 33.28
CA ASP A 56 -6.80 -24.23 32.77
C ASP A 56 -7.72 -23.29 33.59
N ASP A 57 -7.16 -22.26 34.22
CA ASP A 57 -7.89 -21.28 35.02
C ASP A 57 -8.36 -20.10 34.15
N SER A 58 -9.60 -20.19 33.68
CA SER A 58 -10.25 -19.15 32.86
C SER A 58 -10.40 -17.81 33.60
N PHE A 59 -10.51 -17.81 34.93
CA PHE A 59 -10.63 -16.57 35.71
C PHE A 59 -9.30 -15.81 35.75
N MET A 60 -8.19 -16.52 35.99
CA MET A 60 -6.87 -15.89 35.96
C MET A 60 -6.50 -15.37 34.56
N GLN A 61 -6.80 -16.15 33.50
CA GLN A 61 -6.56 -15.73 32.12
C GLN A 61 -7.35 -14.47 31.73
N SER A 62 -8.66 -14.43 32.00
CA SER A 62 -9.51 -13.27 31.69
C SER A 62 -9.12 -12.04 32.51
N THR A 63 -8.76 -12.21 33.78
CA THR A 63 -8.25 -11.12 34.62
C THR A 63 -6.93 -10.57 34.09
N ALA A 64 -6.00 -11.44 33.66
CA ALA A 64 -4.74 -11.03 33.04
C ALA A 64 -4.99 -10.20 31.77
N LEU A 65 -5.93 -10.64 30.92
CA LEU A 65 -6.30 -9.94 29.70
C LEU A 65 -6.91 -8.56 29.97
N VAL A 66 -7.87 -8.47 30.89
CA VAL A 66 -8.50 -7.19 31.28
C VAL A 66 -7.46 -6.24 31.87
N MET A 67 -6.62 -6.73 32.78
CA MET A 67 -5.56 -5.93 33.37
C MET A 67 -4.53 -5.51 32.34
N PHE A 68 -4.23 -6.34 31.32
CA PHE A 68 -3.35 -5.95 30.23
C PHE A 68 -3.91 -4.76 29.45
N VAL A 69 -5.20 -4.75 29.15
CA VAL A 69 -5.86 -3.61 28.48
C VAL A 69 -5.85 -2.36 29.36
N VAL A 70 -6.26 -2.48 30.62
CA VAL A 70 -6.36 -1.33 31.56
C VAL A 70 -4.99 -0.74 31.88
N VAL A 71 -4.03 -1.58 32.25
CA VAL A 71 -2.65 -1.15 32.57
C VAL A 71 -1.98 -0.62 31.31
N GLY A 72 -2.13 -1.29 30.17
CA GLY A 72 -1.58 -0.84 28.89
C GLY A 72 -2.09 0.54 28.47
N ALA A 73 -3.40 0.76 28.53
CA ALA A 73 -4.00 2.05 28.24
C ALA A 73 -3.53 3.16 29.19
N TYR A 74 -3.46 2.87 30.49
CA TYR A 74 -3.00 3.84 31.49
C TYR A 74 -1.52 4.21 31.31
N LEU A 75 -0.64 3.21 31.13
CA LEU A 75 0.79 3.42 30.95
C LEU A 75 1.09 4.12 29.63
N ALA A 76 0.40 3.75 28.55
CA ALA A 76 0.51 4.46 27.28
C ALA A 76 0.12 5.93 27.46
N PHE A 77 -1.00 6.22 28.14
CA PHE A 77 -1.43 7.59 28.39
C PHE A 77 -0.41 8.38 29.23
N GLN A 78 0.09 7.81 30.33
CA GLN A 78 1.06 8.49 31.20
C GLN A 78 2.45 8.64 30.57
N GLY A 79 2.91 7.61 29.86
CA GLY A 79 4.11 7.66 29.04
C GLY A 79 4.06 8.81 28.06
N ASP A 80 2.92 8.94 27.38
CA ASP A 80 2.71 9.92 26.34
C ASP A 80 2.60 11.36 26.87
N VAL A 81 1.99 11.55 28.05
CA VAL A 81 1.96 12.85 28.73
C VAL A 81 3.37 13.42 28.87
N ARG A 82 4.30 12.60 29.34
CA ARG A 82 5.62 13.07 29.73
C ARG A 82 6.52 13.36 28.54
N SER A 83 6.58 12.44 27.58
CA SER A 83 7.31 12.68 26.32
C SER A 83 6.71 13.86 25.56
N GLY A 84 5.39 14.06 25.65
CA GLY A 84 4.68 15.21 25.10
C GLY A 84 5.11 16.54 25.74
N LEU A 85 5.16 16.60 27.07
CA LEU A 85 5.64 17.79 27.80
C LEU A 85 7.11 18.10 27.50
N ARG A 86 7.98 17.08 27.41
CA ARG A 86 9.39 17.27 27.02
C ARG A 86 9.52 17.83 25.61
N ALA A 87 8.72 17.34 24.67
CA ALA A 87 8.71 17.83 23.30
C ALA A 87 8.12 19.25 23.18
N LEU A 88 7.12 19.58 23.99
CA LEU A 88 6.58 20.94 24.09
C LEU A 88 7.61 21.92 24.65
N ALA A 89 8.30 21.56 25.74
CA ALA A 89 9.37 22.37 26.30
C ALA A 89 10.50 22.60 25.27
N ALA A 90 10.89 21.57 24.53
CA ALA A 90 11.89 21.71 23.46
C ALA A 90 11.40 22.60 22.29
N LYS A 91 10.09 22.57 21.98
CA LYS A 91 9.46 23.47 20.98
C LYS A 91 9.50 24.91 21.46
N GLU A 92 9.11 25.17 22.70
CA GLU A 92 9.12 26.50 23.33
C GLU A 92 10.56 27.06 23.42
N GLU A 93 11.53 26.25 23.83
CA GLU A 93 12.95 26.63 23.90
C GLU A 93 13.49 27.03 22.52
N ARG A 94 13.19 26.27 21.47
CA ARG A 94 13.59 26.65 20.09
C ARG A 94 12.92 27.93 19.66
N GLN A 95 11.61 28.08 19.89
CA GLN A 95 10.89 29.32 19.53
C GLN A 95 11.49 30.54 20.24
N ALA A 96 11.81 30.43 21.52
CA ALA A 96 12.49 31.48 22.28
C ALA A 96 13.90 31.78 21.73
N THR A 97 14.69 30.75 21.41
CA THR A 97 16.03 30.91 20.83
C THR A 97 15.98 31.65 19.49
N PHE A 98 14.99 31.34 18.64
CA PHE A 98 14.81 32.01 17.35
C PHE A 98 14.27 33.43 17.51
N ALA A 99 13.38 33.69 18.46
CA ALA A 99 12.95 35.05 18.79
C ALA A 99 14.15 35.91 19.23
N ALA A 100 15.00 35.39 20.12
CA ALA A 100 16.22 36.06 20.57
C ALA A 100 17.22 36.31 19.41
N LYS A 101 17.37 35.34 18.48
CA LYS A 101 18.19 35.54 17.26
C LYS A 101 17.62 36.67 16.39
N ARG A 102 16.30 36.76 16.22
CA ARG A 102 15.63 37.80 15.43
C ARG A 102 15.76 39.19 16.05
N GLU A 103 15.64 39.29 17.37
CA GLU A 103 15.89 40.54 18.11
C GLU A 103 17.35 40.99 17.97
N ARG A 104 18.30 40.06 18.03
CA ARG A 104 19.73 40.35 17.82
C ARG A 104 20.03 40.87 16.41
N VAL A 105 19.34 40.35 15.40
CA VAL A 105 19.44 40.87 14.02
C VAL A 105 18.90 42.29 13.95
N GLN A 106 17.73 42.56 14.54
CA GLN A 106 17.12 43.89 14.53
C GLN A 106 18.00 44.91 15.25
N SER A 107 18.63 44.54 16.37
CA SER A 107 19.55 45.42 17.09
C SER A 107 20.86 45.64 16.33
N LEU A 108 21.44 44.61 15.71
CA LEU A 108 22.64 44.73 14.85
C LEU A 108 22.38 45.60 13.61
N VAL A 109 21.22 45.47 12.96
CA VAL A 109 20.83 46.34 11.82
C VAL A 109 20.69 47.80 12.26
N SER A 110 20.15 48.04 13.46
CA SER A 110 20.05 49.41 14.01
C SER A 110 21.40 50.03 14.38
N THR A 111 22.42 49.22 14.73
CA THR A 111 23.76 49.70 15.09
C THR A 111 24.71 49.80 13.89
N VAL A 112 24.56 48.97 12.85
CA VAL A 112 25.40 49.01 11.64
C VAL A 112 25.03 50.18 10.70
N SER A 113 23.91 50.85 10.96
CA SER A 113 23.46 52.03 10.21
C SER A 113 24.38 53.27 10.35
N SER A 114 25.47 53.20 11.13
CA SER A 114 26.43 54.31 11.28
C SER A 114 27.80 54.11 10.62
N ASP A 115 28.20 52.91 10.19
CA ASP A 115 29.62 52.66 9.80
C ASP A 115 29.85 51.90 8.47
N GLY A 116 28.81 51.64 7.67
CA GLY A 116 28.96 51.22 6.26
C GLY A 116 29.62 49.86 5.97
N ALA A 117 30.20 49.17 6.96
CA ALA A 117 30.80 47.85 6.81
C ALA A 117 29.81 46.75 7.22
N THR A 118 29.12 46.16 6.24
CA THR A 118 28.31 44.95 6.49
C THR A 118 29.23 43.79 6.88
N SER A 119 29.21 43.36 8.15
CA SER A 119 29.99 42.22 8.61
C SER A 119 29.55 40.92 7.90
N VAL A 120 30.50 40.04 7.59
CA VAL A 120 30.25 38.74 6.93
C VAL A 120 29.24 37.88 7.70
N ALA A 121 29.25 38.00 9.04
CA ALA A 121 28.31 37.32 9.93
C ALA A 121 26.85 37.77 9.71
N LEU A 122 26.62 39.05 9.41
CA LEU A 122 25.28 39.59 9.13
C LEU A 122 24.73 39.03 7.80
N LYS A 123 25.57 38.91 6.78
CA LYS A 123 25.21 38.33 5.47
C LYS A 123 24.92 36.83 5.55
N GLN A 124 25.71 36.07 6.29
CA GLN A 124 25.48 34.63 6.46
C GLN A 124 24.20 34.34 7.25
N LEU A 125 23.91 35.13 8.29
CA LEU A 125 22.71 35.00 9.10
C LEU A 125 21.43 35.44 8.34
N ASP A 126 21.52 36.50 7.54
CA ASP A 126 20.43 36.96 6.67
C ASP A 126 20.13 35.94 5.54
N ALA A 127 21.16 35.31 4.99
CA ALA A 127 21.00 34.23 4.03
C ALA A 127 20.28 33.00 4.63
N GLU A 128 20.58 32.62 5.87
CA GLU A 128 19.90 31.53 6.58
C GLU A 128 18.42 31.86 6.83
N LEU A 129 18.12 33.09 7.26
CA LEU A 129 16.74 33.55 7.48
C LEU A 129 15.93 33.63 6.17
N LEU A 130 16.55 34.11 5.08
CA LEU A 130 15.95 34.13 3.75
C LEU A 130 15.67 32.72 3.22
N GLN A 131 16.61 31.79 3.40
CA GLN A 131 16.44 30.40 2.98
C GLN A 131 15.27 29.74 3.73
N LEU A 132 15.17 29.96 5.05
CA LEU A 132 14.05 29.49 5.86
C LEU A 132 12.73 30.12 5.41
N ALA A 133 12.69 31.43 5.14
CA ALA A 133 11.49 32.12 4.63
C ALA A 133 11.04 31.60 3.26
N GLN A 134 11.98 31.32 2.35
CA GLN A 134 11.67 30.71 1.05
C GLN A 134 11.13 29.28 1.20
N GLN A 135 11.72 28.47 2.08
CA GLN A 135 11.20 27.15 2.40
C GLN A 135 9.80 27.24 3.04
N GLN A 136 9.54 28.24 3.90
CA GLN A 136 8.22 28.47 4.50
C GLN A 136 7.21 28.80 3.41
N LYS A 137 7.55 29.70 2.47
CA LYS A 137 6.68 30.05 1.34
C LYS A 137 6.37 28.83 0.46
N LYS A 138 7.34 27.95 0.24
CA LYS A 138 7.16 26.70 -0.53
C LYS A 138 6.25 25.70 0.20
N ARG A 139 6.31 25.61 1.53
CA ARG A 139 5.41 24.76 2.34
C ARG A 139 4.02 25.37 2.56
N ALA A 140 3.91 26.68 2.73
CA ALA A 140 2.63 27.40 2.82
C ALA A 140 1.79 27.28 1.54
N LYS A 141 2.44 27.11 0.39
CA LYS A 141 1.76 26.74 -0.87
C LYS A 141 1.26 25.29 -0.92
N ARG A 142 1.81 24.39 -0.09
CA ARG A 142 1.49 22.94 -0.05
C ARG A 142 0.48 22.57 1.04
N ALA A 143 0.48 23.29 2.16
CA ALA A 143 -0.47 23.13 3.26
C ALA A 143 -1.22 24.46 3.43
N GLY A 144 -2.51 24.48 3.11
CA GLY A 144 -3.36 25.63 3.42
C GLY A 144 -3.32 25.89 4.92
N ALA A 145 -2.88 27.08 5.31
CA ALA A 145 -2.64 27.54 6.68
C ALA A 145 -1.54 26.80 7.45
N ALA A 146 -0.31 27.31 7.35
CA ALA A 146 0.77 27.00 8.30
C ALA A 146 0.96 28.20 9.24
N GLU A 147 0.87 27.97 10.56
CA GLU A 147 1.37 28.91 11.58
C GLU A 147 2.81 29.31 11.25
N GLY A 148 3.13 30.59 11.43
CA GLY A 148 4.34 31.26 10.91
C GLY A 148 5.70 30.69 11.31
N ASN A 149 5.77 29.61 12.11
CA ASN A 149 7.00 28.99 12.61
C ASN A 149 7.10 27.46 12.38
N ASP A 150 6.29 26.85 11.50
CA ASP A 150 6.27 25.39 11.26
C ASP A 150 7.63 24.78 10.85
N LEU A 151 8.51 25.54 10.18
CA LEU A 151 9.86 25.07 9.81
C LEU A 151 10.87 25.03 10.97
N LEU A 152 10.68 25.85 12.01
CA LEU A 152 11.58 25.87 13.18
C LEU A 152 11.26 24.73 14.16
N VAL A 153 10.02 24.25 14.11
CA VAL A 153 9.46 23.23 15.01
C VAL A 153 9.39 21.85 14.34
N GLY A 154 9.40 21.78 13.01
CA GLY A 154 9.08 20.58 12.23
C GLY A 154 9.93 19.32 12.48
N ASP A 155 11.12 19.45 13.08
CA ASP A 155 11.99 18.30 13.37
C ASP A 155 11.76 17.68 14.77
N ILE A 156 10.99 18.32 15.65
CA ILE A 156 10.68 17.76 16.97
C ILE A 156 9.56 16.73 16.82
N HIS A 157 9.96 15.48 16.60
CA HIS A 157 9.04 14.35 16.56
C HIS A 157 8.90 13.75 17.95
N TYR A 158 7.65 13.66 18.39
CA TYR A 158 7.27 12.96 19.59
C TYR A 158 7.37 11.42 19.36
N ARG A 159 8.01 10.66 20.26
CA ARG A 159 8.14 9.18 20.13
C ARG A 159 7.33 8.46 21.22
N PRO A 160 6.17 7.85 20.90
CA PRO A 160 5.36 7.10 21.86
C PRO A 160 5.93 5.70 22.13
N VAL A 161 7.10 5.61 22.78
CA VAL A 161 7.81 4.33 22.95
C VAL A 161 7.02 3.33 23.79
N VAL A 162 6.35 3.78 24.87
CA VAL A 162 5.57 2.92 25.76
C VAL A 162 4.38 2.30 25.02
N LEU A 163 3.66 3.10 24.23
CA LEU A 163 2.58 2.62 23.38
C LEU A 163 3.07 1.55 22.40
N LEU A 164 4.16 1.85 21.67
CA LEU A 164 4.70 0.94 20.65
C LEU A 164 5.08 -0.40 21.28
N LEU A 165 5.64 -0.39 22.50
CA LEU A 165 5.95 -1.61 23.24
C LEU A 165 4.70 -2.45 23.51
N PHE A 166 3.64 -1.85 24.06
CA PHE A 166 2.39 -2.57 24.35
C PHE A 166 1.75 -3.16 23.10
N LEU A 167 1.75 -2.38 22.02
CA LEU A 167 1.14 -2.75 20.75
C LEU A 167 1.92 -3.89 20.08
N VAL A 168 3.26 -3.84 20.08
CA VAL A 168 4.10 -4.93 19.56
C VAL A 168 3.92 -6.21 20.37
N VAL A 169 3.96 -6.13 21.71
CA VAL A 169 3.76 -7.31 22.58
C VAL A 169 2.38 -7.91 22.37
N ALA A 170 1.34 -7.07 22.34
CA ALA A 170 -0.04 -7.52 22.13
C ALA A 170 -0.18 -8.26 20.80
N PHE A 171 0.34 -7.69 19.70
CA PHE A 171 0.24 -8.34 18.40
C PHE A 171 1.06 -9.61 18.31
N ILE A 172 2.27 -9.69 18.90
CA ILE A 172 3.03 -10.94 18.93
C ILE A 172 2.24 -12.02 19.68
N GLY A 173 1.70 -11.68 20.85
CA GLY A 173 0.86 -12.59 21.65
C GLY A 173 -0.40 -13.04 20.90
N SER A 174 -1.12 -12.10 20.29
CA SER A 174 -2.32 -12.37 19.50
C SER A 174 -2.02 -13.15 18.22
N THR A 175 -0.87 -12.93 17.59
CA THR A 175 -0.42 -13.68 16.41
C THR A 175 -0.14 -15.13 16.80
N TRP A 176 0.59 -15.35 17.90
CA TRP A 176 0.80 -16.69 18.43
C TRP A 176 -0.53 -17.36 18.78
N PHE A 177 -1.42 -16.67 19.48
CA PHE A 177 -2.73 -17.20 19.86
C PHE A 177 -3.61 -17.53 18.64
N ALA A 178 -3.63 -16.66 17.62
CA ALA A 178 -4.33 -16.89 16.36
C ALA A 178 -3.76 -18.09 15.60
N TYR A 179 -2.43 -18.27 15.63
CA TYR A 179 -1.76 -19.40 15.01
C TYR A 179 -1.90 -20.71 15.81
N ALA A 180 -1.98 -20.67 17.13
CA ALA A 180 -1.97 -21.87 17.96
C ALA A 180 -3.37 -22.42 18.28
N THR A 181 -4.44 -21.68 18.00
CA THR A 181 -5.81 -22.00 18.47
C THR A 181 -6.86 -21.82 17.37
N PRO A 182 -8.07 -22.40 17.52
CA PRO A 182 -9.17 -22.17 16.57
C PRO A 182 -9.85 -20.80 16.68
N TYR A 183 -9.38 -19.94 17.58
CA TYR A 183 -10.02 -18.68 17.89
C TYR A 183 -9.37 -17.48 17.16
N GLY A 184 -8.88 -17.70 15.94
CA GLY A 184 -8.21 -16.67 15.14
C GLY A 184 -9.05 -15.40 14.94
N LEU A 185 -10.36 -15.53 14.68
CA LEU A 185 -11.26 -14.38 14.53
C LEU A 185 -11.40 -13.58 15.84
N LEU A 186 -11.45 -14.25 16.99
CA LEU A 186 -11.50 -13.59 18.30
C LEU A 186 -10.17 -12.88 18.61
N ALA A 187 -9.04 -13.50 18.26
CA ALA A 187 -7.72 -12.89 18.40
C ALA A 187 -7.61 -11.60 17.57
N LEU A 188 -8.12 -11.63 16.34
CA LEU A 188 -8.18 -10.48 15.45
C LEU A 188 -9.10 -9.38 16.01
N GLY A 189 -10.28 -9.75 16.52
CA GLY A 189 -11.23 -8.81 17.13
C GLY A 189 -10.69 -8.14 18.39
N PHE A 190 -10.03 -8.91 19.27
CA PHE A 190 -9.33 -8.35 20.43
C PHE A 190 -8.23 -7.37 20.01
N SER A 191 -7.40 -7.78 19.04
CA SER A 191 -6.32 -6.94 18.51
C SER A 191 -6.85 -5.63 17.92
N ALA A 192 -7.96 -5.69 17.20
CA ALA A 192 -8.63 -4.53 16.63
C ALA A 192 -9.09 -3.54 17.70
N GLY A 193 -9.85 -4.03 18.70
CA GLY A 193 -10.33 -3.20 19.80
C GLY A 193 -9.18 -2.56 20.59
N PHE A 194 -8.16 -3.36 20.92
CA PHE A 194 -6.99 -2.89 21.66
C PHE A 194 -6.20 -1.83 20.89
N ALA A 195 -5.93 -2.06 19.61
CA ALA A 195 -5.22 -1.11 18.75
C ALA A 195 -5.98 0.21 18.60
N LEU A 196 -7.30 0.16 18.38
CA LEU A 196 -8.14 1.37 18.24
C LEU A 196 -8.15 2.21 19.53
N VAL A 197 -8.27 1.57 20.70
CA VAL A 197 -8.23 2.27 21.99
C VAL A 197 -6.87 2.94 22.21
N LEU A 198 -5.79 2.18 22.05
CA LEU A 198 -4.43 2.70 22.27
C LEU A 198 -4.09 3.84 21.31
N VAL A 199 -4.25 3.62 20.00
CA VAL A 199 -4.01 4.65 18.99
C VAL A 199 -4.91 5.86 19.23
N GLY A 200 -6.17 5.65 19.61
CA GLY A 200 -7.13 6.73 19.88
C GLY A 200 -6.69 7.63 21.03
N LEU A 201 -6.27 7.03 22.14
CA LEU A 201 -5.76 7.77 23.29
C LEU A 201 -4.53 8.62 22.94
N THR A 202 -3.57 8.05 22.19
CA THR A 202 -2.38 8.80 21.77
C THR A 202 -2.70 9.95 20.84
N ARG A 203 -3.70 9.77 19.98
CA ARG A 203 -4.05 10.78 19.00
C ARG A 203 -4.83 11.94 19.60
N LEU A 204 -5.77 11.64 20.50
CA LEU A 204 -6.43 12.67 21.33
C LEU A 204 -5.41 13.52 22.06
N ARG A 205 -4.33 12.90 22.56
CA ARG A 205 -3.21 13.58 23.23
C ARG A 205 -2.34 14.40 22.26
N ALA A 206 -1.91 13.82 21.14
CA ALA A 206 -1.08 14.52 20.17
C ALA A 206 -1.75 15.79 19.66
N ASN A 207 -3.08 15.74 19.44
CA ASN A 207 -3.89 16.88 19.04
C ASN A 207 -3.96 17.96 20.13
N SER A 208 -4.02 17.60 21.42
CA SER A 208 -4.04 18.60 22.50
C SER A 208 -2.70 19.30 22.73
N ILE A 209 -1.59 18.62 22.42
CA ILE A 209 -0.23 19.18 22.56
C ILE A 209 0.19 19.94 21.28
N GLY A 210 -0.51 19.76 20.16
CA GLY A 210 -0.21 20.44 18.89
C GLY A 210 1.13 20.01 18.28
N LEU A 211 1.56 18.76 18.53
CA LEU A 211 2.77 18.16 17.97
C LEU A 211 2.45 17.08 16.94
N ARG A 212 3.35 16.88 15.96
CA ARG A 212 3.21 15.84 14.94
C ARG A 212 3.85 14.54 15.43
N LEU A 213 3.17 13.43 15.16
CA LEU A 213 3.73 12.09 15.33
C LEU A 213 4.74 11.81 14.21
N PRO A 214 5.70 10.89 14.39
CA PRO A 214 6.61 10.48 13.34
C PRO A 214 5.79 9.84 12.22
N ASP A 215 6.00 10.24 10.97
CA ASP A 215 5.27 9.68 9.82
C ASP A 215 6.16 8.67 9.07
N VAL A 216 5.57 7.53 8.67
CA VAL A 216 6.18 6.55 7.76
C VAL A 216 5.28 6.46 6.52
N ALA A 217 5.83 6.71 5.34
CA ALA A 217 5.08 6.75 4.08
C ALA A 217 3.84 7.70 4.08
N GLY A 218 3.83 8.71 4.95
CA GLY A 218 2.73 9.68 5.08
C GLY A 218 1.59 9.24 6.01
N VAL A 219 1.78 8.17 6.77
CA VAL A 219 0.89 7.71 7.84
C VAL A 219 1.64 7.74 9.17
N GLU A 220 0.95 8.13 10.25
CA GLU A 220 1.54 8.26 11.58
C GLU A 220 2.08 6.90 12.07
N LEU A 221 3.27 6.86 12.66
CA LEU A 221 3.99 5.64 13.03
C LEU A 221 3.16 4.71 13.92
N PRO A 222 2.48 5.16 14.99
CA PRO A 222 1.62 4.28 15.79
C PRO A 222 0.53 3.60 14.97
N ILE A 223 -0.05 4.32 14.02
CA ILE A 223 -1.09 3.82 13.12
C ILE A 223 -0.49 2.78 12.18
N MET A 224 0.68 3.05 11.59
CA MET A 224 1.35 2.08 10.72
C MET A 224 1.72 0.80 11.45
N VAL A 225 2.25 0.88 12.67
CA VAL A 225 2.56 -0.32 13.46
C VAL A 225 1.27 -1.05 13.85
N ALA A 226 0.19 -0.33 14.19
CA ALA A 226 -1.14 -0.90 14.43
C ALA A 226 -1.65 -1.69 13.22
N MET A 227 -1.63 -1.07 12.05
CA MET A 227 -2.11 -1.66 10.80
C MET A 227 -1.28 -2.88 10.39
N SER A 228 0.05 -2.79 10.45
CA SER A 228 0.94 -3.91 10.12
C SER A 228 0.78 -5.08 11.08
N GLY A 229 0.63 -4.82 12.38
CA GLY A 229 0.40 -5.87 13.37
C GLY A 229 -0.96 -6.55 13.22
N MET A 230 -2.01 -5.81 12.84
CA MET A 230 -3.31 -6.39 12.49
C MET A 230 -3.22 -7.37 11.31
N VAL A 231 -2.45 -7.04 10.27
CA VAL A 231 -2.17 -7.94 9.15
C VAL A 231 -1.44 -9.20 9.61
N LEU A 232 -0.43 -9.05 10.48
CA LEU A 232 0.31 -10.20 11.03
C LEU A 232 -0.63 -11.18 11.78
N VAL A 233 -1.51 -10.65 12.63
CA VAL A 233 -2.50 -11.46 13.38
C VAL A 233 -3.47 -12.16 12.43
N HIS A 234 -3.93 -11.47 11.38
CA HIS A 234 -4.82 -12.05 10.38
C HIS A 234 -4.15 -13.19 9.61
N ILE A 235 -2.94 -12.98 9.08
CA ILE A 235 -2.15 -14.00 8.38
C ILE A 235 -1.99 -15.25 9.27
N ALA A 236 -1.57 -15.06 10.52
CA ALA A 236 -1.40 -16.16 11.46
C ALA A 236 -2.68 -16.96 11.70
N GLY A 237 -3.83 -16.27 11.81
CA GLY A 237 -5.14 -16.91 11.97
C GLY A 237 -5.62 -17.68 10.74
N ARG A 238 -5.09 -17.40 9.54
CA ARG A 238 -5.44 -18.11 8.30
C ARG A 238 -4.48 -19.24 7.93
N MET A 239 -3.34 -19.36 8.61
CA MET A 239 -2.31 -20.36 8.33
C MET A 239 -2.42 -21.68 9.11
N THR A 240 -3.33 -21.79 10.09
CA THR A 240 -3.30 -22.88 11.09
C THR A 240 -4.56 -23.75 11.11
N THR A 241 -4.56 -24.77 11.98
CA THR A 241 -5.63 -25.75 12.24
C THR A 241 -6.91 -25.17 12.84
N GLY A 242 -6.96 -23.86 13.06
CA GLY A 242 -8.19 -23.18 13.40
C GLY A 242 -9.17 -23.34 12.27
N VAL A 243 -10.21 -24.15 12.50
CA VAL A 243 -11.20 -24.63 11.54
C VAL A 243 -11.27 -23.71 10.33
N LEU A 244 -10.86 -24.31 9.21
CA LEU A 244 -11.04 -23.89 7.82
C LEU A 244 -12.53 -23.61 7.57
N ALA A 245 -13.02 -22.52 8.15
CA ALA A 245 -14.38 -22.07 8.01
C ALA A 245 -14.43 -21.27 6.71
N ASP A 246 -15.32 -21.70 5.82
CA ASP A 246 -15.71 -20.99 4.59
C ASP A 246 -16.48 -19.70 4.92
N ASP A 247 -15.83 -18.79 5.66
CA ASP A 247 -16.32 -17.45 5.94
C ASP A 247 -15.30 -16.40 5.50
N ALA A 248 -15.80 -15.17 5.29
CA ALA A 248 -15.00 -14.01 4.92
C ALA A 248 -15.08 -12.91 5.99
N LEU A 249 -15.57 -13.24 7.20
CA LEU A 249 -15.75 -12.28 8.29
C LEU A 249 -14.42 -11.71 8.76
N HIS A 250 -13.38 -12.55 8.77
CA HIS A 250 -12.01 -12.15 9.10
C HIS A 250 -11.50 -11.02 8.20
N GLN A 251 -11.79 -11.08 6.89
CA GLN A 251 -11.35 -10.08 5.92
C GLN A 251 -12.10 -8.76 6.08
N ALA A 252 -13.42 -8.81 6.34
CA ALA A 252 -14.20 -7.62 6.61
C ALA A 252 -13.75 -6.93 7.90
N LEU A 253 -13.51 -7.70 8.97
CA LEU A 253 -13.00 -7.17 10.23
C LEU A 253 -11.64 -6.51 10.07
N LEU A 254 -10.71 -7.15 9.36
CA LEU A 254 -9.41 -6.55 9.04
C LEU A 254 -9.59 -5.24 8.27
N THR A 255 -10.37 -5.26 7.19
CA THR A 255 -10.59 -4.09 6.32
C THR A 255 -11.20 -2.91 7.09
N ILE A 256 -12.24 -3.16 7.89
CA ILE A 256 -12.88 -2.14 8.74
C ILE A 256 -11.88 -1.56 9.73
N THR A 257 -11.11 -2.41 10.41
CA THR A 257 -10.14 -1.97 11.42
C THR A 257 -9.05 -1.11 10.79
N LEU A 258 -8.46 -1.56 9.68
CA LEU A 258 -7.43 -0.80 8.97
C LEU A 258 -8.00 0.53 8.44
N ALA A 259 -9.25 0.55 7.94
CA ALA A 259 -9.92 1.77 7.50
C ALA A 259 -10.19 2.74 8.65
N MET A 260 -10.60 2.25 9.82
CA MET A 260 -10.76 3.07 11.03
C MET A 260 -9.43 3.67 11.49
N LEU A 261 -8.36 2.87 11.53
CA LEU A 261 -7.01 3.32 11.88
C LEU A 261 -6.49 4.38 10.89
N ALA A 262 -6.67 4.15 9.58
CA ALA A 262 -6.32 5.12 8.55
C ALA A 262 -7.14 6.42 8.67
N GLY A 263 -8.46 6.30 8.89
CA GLY A 263 -9.37 7.43 9.10
C GLY A 263 -9.02 8.26 10.33
N MET A 264 -8.63 7.59 11.43
CA MET A 264 -8.10 8.26 12.60
C MET A 264 -6.91 9.11 12.22
N GLY A 265 -5.93 8.61 11.46
CA GLY A 265 -4.74 9.36 11.03
C GLY A 265 -5.04 10.65 10.24
N LEU A 266 -6.19 10.73 9.59
CA LEU A 266 -6.62 11.89 8.79
C LEU A 266 -7.37 12.95 9.61
N MET A 267 -8.02 12.57 10.72
CA MET A 267 -8.95 13.44 11.43
C MET A 267 -8.24 14.66 12.07
N GLY A 268 -8.70 15.89 11.83
CA GLY A 268 -8.08 17.09 12.44
C GLY A 268 -6.71 17.48 11.87
N ARG A 269 -6.34 16.97 10.68
CA ARG A 269 -5.16 17.39 9.92
C ARG A 269 -5.54 18.43 8.85
N ASN A 270 -4.68 19.43 8.63
CA ASN A 270 -4.91 20.51 7.66
C ASN A 270 -4.35 20.18 6.25
N ASP A 271 -3.50 19.16 6.13
CA ASP A 271 -2.82 18.71 4.91
C ASP A 271 -3.48 17.48 4.27
N LEU A 272 -4.81 17.45 4.27
CA LEU A 272 -5.63 16.31 3.79
C LEU A 272 -5.30 15.90 2.35
N GLY A 273 -5.00 16.85 1.47
CA GLY A 273 -4.69 16.57 0.06
C GLY A 273 -3.40 15.76 -0.17
N LEU A 274 -2.50 15.69 0.82
CA LEU A 274 -1.30 14.85 0.78
C LEU A 274 -1.48 13.57 1.59
N ARG A 275 -2.17 13.64 2.73
CA ARG A 275 -2.33 12.51 3.65
C ARG A 275 -3.36 11.49 3.20
N ILE A 276 -4.47 11.92 2.56
CA ILE A 276 -5.51 11.00 2.10
C ILE A 276 -4.94 9.93 1.16
N PRO A 277 -4.19 10.26 0.08
CA PRO A 277 -3.59 9.25 -0.79
C PRO A 277 -2.63 8.32 -0.04
N SER A 278 -1.80 8.84 0.88
CA SER A 278 -0.89 8.01 1.68
C SER A 278 -1.61 7.02 2.59
N ALA A 279 -2.66 7.46 3.29
CA ALA A 279 -3.46 6.60 4.14
C ALA A 279 -4.18 5.50 3.34
N LEU A 280 -4.73 5.87 2.18
CA LEU A 280 -5.36 4.94 1.25
C LEU A 280 -4.37 3.92 0.69
N GLU A 281 -3.18 4.34 0.28
CA GLU A 281 -2.14 3.44 -0.23
C GLU A 281 -1.62 2.49 0.84
N ALA A 282 -1.44 2.96 2.08
CA ALA A 282 -1.05 2.11 3.19
C ALA A 282 -2.13 1.05 3.47
N LEU A 283 -3.41 1.45 3.49
CA LEU A 283 -4.55 0.56 3.63
C LEU A 283 -4.59 -0.48 2.51
N LEU A 284 -4.55 -0.05 1.25
CA LEU A 284 -4.59 -0.94 0.09
C LEU A 284 -3.37 -1.88 0.07
N GLY A 285 -2.17 -1.33 0.25
CA GLY A 285 -0.92 -2.06 0.21
C GLY A 285 -0.85 -3.14 1.29
N LEU A 286 -1.30 -2.85 2.51
CA LEU A 286 -1.35 -3.84 3.59
C LEU A 286 -2.37 -4.94 3.33
N LEU A 287 -3.54 -4.63 2.76
CA LEU A 287 -4.51 -5.64 2.33
C LEU A 287 -3.98 -6.52 1.19
N VAL A 288 -3.24 -5.93 0.24
CA VAL A 288 -2.57 -6.67 -0.83
C VAL A 288 -1.50 -7.61 -0.27
N ILE A 289 -0.66 -7.12 0.65
CA ILE A 289 0.37 -7.92 1.31
C ILE A 289 -0.28 -9.07 2.08
N ASP A 290 -1.31 -8.79 2.86
CA ASP A 290 -2.08 -9.79 3.59
C ASP A 290 -2.56 -10.91 2.66
N ARG A 291 -3.23 -10.53 1.56
CA ARG A 291 -3.76 -11.49 0.59
C ARG A 291 -2.65 -12.31 -0.06
N MET A 292 -1.56 -11.67 -0.50
CA MET A 292 -0.46 -12.37 -1.17
C MET A 292 0.28 -13.33 -0.24
N VAL A 293 0.55 -12.92 1.00
CA VAL A 293 1.22 -13.76 1.98
C VAL A 293 0.32 -14.95 2.35
N CYS A 294 -0.97 -14.72 2.60
CA CYS A 294 -1.90 -15.82 2.84
C CYS A 294 -1.92 -16.82 1.69
N ILE A 295 -2.01 -16.37 0.43
CA ILE A 295 -2.02 -17.26 -0.74
C ILE A 295 -0.72 -18.07 -0.85
N VAL A 296 0.43 -17.42 -0.68
CA VAL A 296 1.75 -18.08 -0.77
C VAL A 296 1.92 -19.13 0.32
N LEU A 297 1.40 -18.85 1.52
CA LEU A 297 1.50 -19.74 2.68
C LEU A 297 0.36 -20.79 2.74
N GLY A 298 -0.52 -20.82 1.74
CA GLY A 298 -1.65 -21.76 1.68
C GLY A 298 -2.77 -21.46 2.66
N GLY A 299 -2.86 -20.24 3.17
CA GLY A 299 -3.94 -19.79 4.02
C GLY A 299 -5.25 -19.59 3.25
N GLU A 300 -6.38 -19.84 3.92
CA GLU A 300 -7.70 -19.75 3.31
C GLU A 300 -8.17 -18.30 3.22
N VAL A 301 -7.95 -17.68 2.07
CA VAL A 301 -8.46 -16.34 1.78
C VAL A 301 -9.16 -16.39 0.42
N PRO A 302 -10.16 -15.52 0.18
CA PRO A 302 -10.81 -15.41 -1.11
C PRO A 302 -9.76 -15.29 -2.23
N MET A 303 -9.78 -16.21 -3.17
CA MET A 303 -8.79 -16.24 -4.24
C MET A 303 -9.12 -15.16 -5.29
N PRO A 304 -8.15 -14.31 -5.69
CA PRO A 304 -8.35 -13.33 -6.75
C PRO A 304 -8.86 -14.00 -8.02
N PHE A 305 -9.83 -13.35 -8.68
CA PHE A 305 -10.35 -13.75 -10.00
C PHE A 305 -11.10 -15.10 -10.06
N THR A 306 -11.30 -15.79 -8.93
CA THR A 306 -12.03 -17.07 -8.88
C THR A 306 -13.10 -17.12 -7.79
N THR A 307 -13.16 -16.10 -6.93
CA THR A 307 -14.13 -16.03 -5.83
C THR A 307 -15.53 -15.69 -6.36
N ASP A 308 -16.50 -16.56 -6.07
CA ASP A 308 -17.93 -16.26 -6.21
C ASP A 308 -18.52 -15.79 -4.86
N PRO A 309 -18.96 -14.53 -4.73
CA PRO A 309 -19.53 -14.01 -3.48
C PRO A 309 -20.91 -14.60 -3.14
N LEU A 310 -21.55 -15.33 -4.06
CA LEU A 310 -22.85 -15.97 -3.88
C LEU A 310 -22.75 -17.48 -3.64
N ALA A 311 -21.54 -18.03 -3.57
CA ALA A 311 -21.32 -19.47 -3.43
C ALA A 311 -21.73 -20.05 -2.07
N SER A 312 -21.81 -19.22 -1.03
CA SER A 312 -22.08 -19.63 0.35
C SER A 312 -23.06 -18.67 1.04
N SER A 313 -23.26 -18.85 2.35
CA SER A 313 -24.16 -18.05 3.18
C SER A 313 -23.92 -16.55 3.04
N PHE A 314 -25.00 -15.81 2.81
CA PHE A 314 -24.89 -14.36 2.65
C PHE A 314 -24.30 -13.67 3.89
N LEU A 315 -24.58 -14.13 5.11
CA LEU A 315 -24.13 -13.43 6.31
C LEU A 315 -22.63 -13.61 6.60
N SER A 316 -22.09 -14.81 6.38
CA SER A 316 -20.70 -15.16 6.68
C SER A 316 -19.77 -15.02 5.47
N TRP A 317 -20.30 -15.04 4.25
CA TRP A 317 -19.52 -15.01 3.01
C TRP A 317 -19.85 -13.79 2.14
N GLY A 318 -21.08 -13.70 1.64
CA GLY A 318 -21.46 -12.66 0.66
C GLY A 318 -21.37 -11.23 1.20
N LEU A 319 -21.99 -10.96 2.36
CA LEU A 319 -22.04 -9.66 3.00
C LEU A 319 -20.63 -9.13 3.34
N PRO A 320 -19.73 -9.91 3.96
CA PRO A 320 -18.34 -9.49 4.14
C PRO A 320 -17.63 -9.13 2.83
N LEU A 321 -17.77 -9.96 1.79
CA LEU A 321 -17.13 -9.73 0.49
C LEU A 321 -17.65 -8.46 -0.20
N PHE A 322 -18.97 -8.27 -0.24
CA PHE A 322 -19.55 -7.03 -0.76
C PHE A 322 -19.22 -5.80 0.09
N GLY A 323 -19.08 -5.97 1.41
CA GLY A 323 -18.63 -4.92 2.32
C GLY A 323 -17.20 -4.46 2.02
N VAL A 324 -16.28 -5.41 1.77
CA VAL A 324 -14.91 -5.09 1.33
C VAL A 324 -14.89 -4.45 -0.05
N GLU A 325 -15.70 -4.94 -1.00
CA GLU A 325 -15.84 -4.34 -2.32
C GLU A 325 -16.35 -2.89 -2.24
N LEU A 326 -17.32 -2.61 -1.37
CA LEU A 326 -17.82 -1.26 -1.13
C LEU A 326 -16.75 -0.34 -0.51
N ALA A 327 -15.95 -0.87 0.42
CA ALA A 327 -14.82 -0.14 0.98
C ALA A 327 -13.79 0.20 -0.11
N LEU A 328 -13.43 -0.77 -0.96
CA LEU A 328 -12.52 -0.56 -2.10
C LEU A 328 -13.07 0.47 -3.09
N LEU A 329 -14.38 0.44 -3.39
CA LEU A 329 -15.04 1.46 -4.21
C LEU A 329 -14.86 2.87 -3.63
N GLY A 330 -15.11 3.03 -2.32
CA GLY A 330 -14.90 4.29 -1.61
C GLY A 330 -13.44 4.75 -1.69
N MET A 331 -12.48 3.83 -1.52
CA MET A 331 -11.05 4.12 -1.64
C MET A 331 -10.67 4.61 -3.04
N VAL A 332 -11.13 3.91 -4.10
CA VAL A 332 -10.85 4.25 -5.50
C VAL A 332 -11.41 5.63 -5.86
N LEU A 333 -12.65 5.92 -5.44
CA LEU A 333 -13.27 7.23 -5.66
C LEU A 333 -12.53 8.35 -4.92
N LEU A 334 -12.16 8.13 -3.66
CA LEU A 334 -11.46 9.12 -2.86
C LEU A 334 -10.05 9.40 -3.39
N PHE A 335 -9.31 8.36 -3.78
CA PHE A 335 -7.99 8.50 -4.38
C PHE A 335 -8.05 9.32 -5.67
N ASP A 336 -8.95 8.95 -6.59
CA ASP A 336 -9.11 9.64 -7.85
C ASP A 336 -9.55 11.10 -7.67
N TRP A 337 -10.45 11.38 -6.71
CA TRP A 337 -10.87 12.74 -6.40
C TRP A 337 -9.69 13.62 -5.98
N VAL A 338 -8.83 13.14 -5.06
CA VAL A 338 -7.65 13.88 -4.63
C VAL A 338 -6.68 14.09 -5.79
N GLU A 339 -6.42 13.08 -6.60
CA GLU A 339 -5.56 13.23 -7.78
C GLU A 339 -6.11 14.27 -8.76
N GLY A 340 -7.43 14.30 -8.95
CA GLY A 340 -8.10 15.28 -9.81
C GLY A 340 -8.00 16.69 -9.31
N GLU A 341 -8.16 16.90 -8.01
CA GLU A 341 -8.04 18.22 -7.41
C GLU A 341 -6.59 18.74 -7.51
N ARG A 342 -5.60 17.85 -7.38
CA ARG A 342 -4.18 18.21 -7.57
C ARG A 342 -3.87 18.63 -9.00
N LEU A 343 -4.38 17.89 -10.00
CA LEU A 343 -4.29 18.25 -11.41
C LEU A 343 -4.95 19.60 -11.70
N ARG A 344 -6.17 19.81 -11.22
CA ARG A 344 -6.94 21.06 -11.43
C ARG A 344 -6.22 22.29 -10.86
N ARG A 345 -5.53 22.12 -9.75
CA ARG A 345 -4.74 23.18 -9.09
C ARG A 345 -3.33 23.36 -9.66
N GLY A 346 -2.94 22.58 -10.67
CA GLY A 346 -1.60 22.63 -11.27
C GLY A 346 -0.48 22.31 -10.28
N LEU A 347 -0.74 21.42 -9.31
CA LEU A 347 0.26 20.98 -8.35
C LEU A 347 1.19 19.94 -8.97
N ASP A 348 2.45 19.92 -8.54
CA ASP A 348 3.44 18.95 -9.02
C ASP A 348 2.99 17.51 -8.78
N ASP A 349 3.39 16.60 -9.67
CA ASP A 349 3.14 15.18 -9.44
C ASP A 349 3.90 14.69 -8.19
N HIS A 350 3.19 13.98 -7.32
CA HIS A 350 3.75 13.39 -6.11
C HIS A 350 3.77 11.86 -6.17
N ARG A 351 2.91 11.26 -6.99
CA ARG A 351 2.80 9.83 -7.15
C ARG A 351 3.36 9.49 -8.51
N THR A 352 4.55 8.90 -8.55
CA THR A 352 5.16 8.49 -9.82
C THR A 352 4.25 7.47 -10.53
N ALA A 353 4.53 7.20 -11.82
CA ALA A 353 3.80 6.20 -12.58
C ALA A 353 3.74 4.84 -11.86
N LEU A 354 4.81 4.43 -11.17
CA LEU A 354 4.85 3.21 -10.38
C LEU A 354 3.80 3.20 -9.25
N GLY A 355 3.63 4.32 -8.54
CA GLY A 355 2.64 4.42 -7.45
C GLY A 355 1.21 4.27 -7.95
N ARG A 356 0.88 4.90 -9.09
CA ARG A 356 -0.45 4.75 -9.73
C ARG A 356 -0.67 3.36 -10.30
N SER A 357 0.35 2.77 -10.92
CA SER A 357 0.31 1.40 -11.40
C SER A 357 0.09 0.41 -10.25
N ALA A 358 0.80 0.58 -9.12
CA ALA A 358 0.61 -0.23 -7.92
C ALA A 358 -0.79 -0.07 -7.31
N TRP A 359 -1.34 1.14 -7.32
CA TRP A 359 -2.72 1.41 -6.90
C TRP A 359 -3.74 0.62 -7.73
N VAL A 360 -3.63 0.70 -9.06
CA VAL A 360 -4.52 -0.03 -9.98
C VAL A 360 -4.35 -1.55 -9.81
N GLY A 361 -3.11 -2.03 -9.68
CA GLY A 361 -2.81 -3.44 -9.42
C GLY A 361 -3.39 -3.97 -8.11
N GLY A 362 -3.25 -3.20 -7.02
CA GLY A 362 -3.80 -3.56 -5.73
C GLY A 362 -5.32 -3.61 -5.73
N ALA A 363 -5.97 -2.64 -6.38
CA ALA A 363 -7.42 -2.66 -6.55
C ALA A 363 -7.89 -3.87 -7.39
N ALA A 364 -7.16 -4.21 -8.48
CA ALA A 364 -7.46 -5.37 -9.30
C ALA A 364 -7.34 -6.68 -8.51
N LEU A 365 -6.34 -6.82 -7.66
CA LEU A 365 -6.08 -8.05 -6.90
C LEU A 365 -7.14 -8.33 -5.82
N LEU A 366 -7.65 -7.28 -5.18
CA LEU A 366 -8.54 -7.42 -4.02
C LEU A 366 -10.03 -7.40 -4.38
N SER A 367 -10.40 -6.79 -5.50
CA SER A 367 -11.79 -6.51 -5.88
C SER A 367 -12.52 -7.73 -6.47
N LEU A 368 -13.84 -7.77 -6.26
CA LEU A 368 -14.77 -8.67 -6.94
C LEU A 368 -15.08 -8.26 -8.39
N GLY A 369 -14.63 -7.07 -8.81
CA GLY A 369 -14.67 -6.61 -10.20
C GLY A 369 -15.12 -5.16 -10.39
N VAL A 370 -15.97 -4.60 -9.52
CA VAL A 370 -16.55 -3.26 -9.72
C VAL A 370 -15.53 -2.18 -9.37
N ALA A 371 -14.87 -2.31 -8.21
CA ALA A 371 -13.85 -1.37 -7.75
C ALA A 371 -12.65 -1.36 -8.69
N SER A 372 -12.22 -2.54 -9.15
CA SER A 372 -11.12 -2.66 -10.10
C SER A 372 -11.47 -2.10 -11.48
N LEU A 373 -12.70 -2.27 -11.97
CA LEU A 373 -13.15 -1.63 -13.21
C LEU A 373 -13.04 -0.10 -13.13
N LEU A 374 -13.53 0.50 -12.03
CA LEU A 374 -13.38 1.94 -11.83
C LEU A 374 -11.91 2.36 -11.68
N ALA A 375 -11.08 1.54 -11.01
CA ALA A 375 -9.66 1.81 -10.89
C ALA A 375 -8.96 1.80 -12.26
N LEU A 376 -9.34 0.91 -13.18
CA LEU A 376 -8.83 0.91 -14.56
C LEU A 376 -9.26 2.17 -15.32
N VAL A 377 -10.53 2.56 -15.25
CA VAL A 377 -11.06 3.76 -15.92
C VAL A 377 -10.37 5.02 -15.40
N PHE A 378 -10.26 5.17 -14.08
CA PHE A 378 -9.56 6.30 -13.48
C PHE A 378 -8.07 6.25 -13.76
N GLY A 379 -7.43 5.09 -13.70
CA GLY A 379 -6.03 4.89 -14.06
C GLY A 379 -5.74 5.37 -15.49
N LEU A 380 -6.60 5.04 -16.45
CA LEU A 380 -6.47 5.51 -17.83
C LEU A 380 -6.69 7.01 -17.96
N ARG A 381 -7.70 7.57 -17.29
CA ARG A 381 -7.94 9.02 -17.32
C ARG A 381 -6.78 9.79 -16.68
N ARG A 382 -6.22 9.29 -15.59
CA ARG A 382 -5.09 9.90 -14.87
C ARG A 382 -3.78 9.73 -15.61
N SER A 383 -3.57 8.61 -16.31
CA SER A 383 -2.40 8.44 -17.17
C SER A 383 -2.35 9.49 -18.26
N LEU A 384 -3.49 9.80 -18.90
CA LEU A 384 -3.60 10.88 -19.88
C LEU A 384 -3.37 12.25 -19.25
N GLY A 385 -3.99 12.53 -18.10
CA GLY A 385 -3.85 13.81 -17.41
C GLY A 385 -2.41 14.12 -16.95
N TRP A 386 -1.69 13.12 -16.45
CA TRP A 386 -0.31 13.26 -15.98
C TRP A 386 0.73 12.91 -17.06
N ARG A 387 0.31 12.52 -18.27
CA ARG A 387 1.18 12.00 -19.35
C ARG A 387 2.10 10.87 -18.89
N GLN A 388 1.51 9.81 -18.33
CA GLN A 388 2.23 8.65 -17.79
C GLN A 388 1.91 7.34 -18.55
N PRO A 389 2.70 7.03 -19.60
CA PRO A 389 2.50 5.84 -20.43
C PRO A 389 2.51 4.52 -19.67
N ALA A 390 3.37 4.40 -18.65
CA ALA A 390 3.47 3.17 -17.84
C ALA A 390 2.16 2.85 -17.10
N VAL A 391 1.37 3.84 -16.70
CA VAL A 391 0.07 3.61 -16.05
C VAL A 391 -0.95 3.09 -17.07
N ALA A 392 -0.96 3.62 -18.30
CA ALA A 392 -1.81 3.10 -19.38
C ALA A 392 -1.46 1.65 -19.74
N MET A 393 -0.17 1.32 -19.79
CA MET A 393 0.29 -0.07 -19.95
C MET A 393 -0.25 -0.96 -18.83
N THR A 394 -0.09 -0.56 -17.56
CA THR A 394 -0.61 -1.32 -16.42
C THR A 394 -2.11 -1.54 -16.49
N VAL A 395 -2.89 -0.51 -16.86
CA VAL A 395 -4.33 -0.64 -17.07
C VAL A 395 -4.64 -1.72 -18.12
N LEU A 396 -3.96 -1.68 -19.26
CA LEU A 396 -4.22 -2.63 -20.34
C LEU A 396 -3.83 -4.06 -19.96
N LEU A 397 -2.68 -4.24 -19.31
CA LEU A 397 -2.21 -5.54 -18.82
C LEU A 397 -3.12 -6.14 -17.73
N LEU A 398 -3.74 -5.30 -16.90
CA LEU A 398 -4.64 -5.76 -15.81
C LEU A 398 -6.09 -5.96 -16.26
N SER A 399 -6.47 -5.45 -17.44
CA SER A 399 -7.85 -5.53 -17.94
C SER A 399 -8.38 -6.96 -18.06
N PRO A 400 -7.62 -7.97 -18.54
CA PRO A 400 -8.10 -9.34 -18.58
C PRO A 400 -8.45 -9.90 -17.19
N PHE A 401 -7.64 -9.58 -16.17
CA PHE A 401 -7.87 -10.05 -14.80
C PHE A 401 -9.15 -9.49 -14.22
N VAL A 402 -9.46 -8.21 -14.47
CA VAL A 402 -10.73 -7.61 -14.05
C VAL A 402 -11.91 -8.32 -14.71
N VAL A 403 -11.84 -8.64 -16.01
CA VAL A 403 -12.88 -9.45 -16.66
C VAL A 403 -13.01 -10.81 -15.99
N GLN A 404 -11.90 -11.48 -15.64
CA GLN A 404 -11.95 -12.76 -14.94
C GLN A 404 -12.61 -12.66 -13.55
N ALA A 405 -12.42 -11.56 -12.82
CA ALA A 405 -13.15 -11.31 -11.56
C ALA A 405 -14.67 -11.32 -11.76
N TRP A 406 -15.17 -10.75 -12.86
CA TRP A 406 -16.60 -10.79 -13.19
C TRP A 406 -17.04 -12.17 -13.69
N VAL A 407 -16.22 -12.86 -14.49
CA VAL A 407 -16.51 -14.22 -14.97
C VAL A 407 -16.64 -15.21 -13.82
N ALA A 408 -15.90 -15.02 -12.72
CA ALA A 408 -15.97 -15.88 -11.54
C ALA A 408 -17.39 -15.98 -10.95
N TRP A 409 -18.25 -14.99 -11.16
CA TRP A 409 -19.62 -15.00 -10.65
C TRP A 409 -20.61 -14.40 -11.65
N ALA A 410 -20.63 -13.07 -11.80
CA ALA A 410 -21.64 -12.34 -12.58
C ALA A 410 -21.72 -12.73 -14.07
N LEU A 411 -20.60 -13.16 -14.67
CA LEU A 411 -20.51 -13.53 -16.09
C LEU A 411 -20.17 -15.03 -16.28
N ALA A 412 -20.43 -15.88 -15.28
CA ALA A 412 -20.09 -17.31 -15.33
C ALA A 412 -20.69 -18.02 -16.56
N SER A 413 -21.90 -17.63 -17.00
CA SER A 413 -22.56 -18.18 -18.20
C SER A 413 -21.80 -17.91 -19.50
N PHE A 414 -20.88 -16.93 -19.51
CA PHE A 414 -20.05 -16.57 -20.66
C PHE A 414 -18.61 -17.06 -20.53
N SER A 415 -18.30 -17.88 -19.51
CA SER A 415 -16.92 -18.31 -19.19
C SER A 415 -16.16 -18.96 -20.35
N THR A 416 -16.83 -19.68 -21.26
CA THR A 416 -16.19 -20.24 -22.47
C THR A 416 -15.77 -19.15 -23.46
N LEU A 417 -16.64 -18.17 -23.70
CA LEU A 417 -16.37 -17.05 -24.61
C LEU A 417 -15.34 -16.08 -24.01
N LEU A 418 -15.48 -15.81 -22.71
CA LEU A 418 -14.61 -14.94 -21.91
C LEU A 418 -13.48 -15.72 -21.23
N ALA A 419 -13.06 -16.85 -21.81
CA ALA A 419 -11.93 -17.60 -21.29
C ALA A 419 -10.69 -16.68 -21.21
N PRO A 420 -9.82 -16.86 -20.20
CA PRO A 420 -8.68 -15.96 -19.97
C PRO A 420 -7.81 -15.72 -21.21
N SER A 421 -7.57 -16.75 -22.02
CA SER A 421 -6.82 -16.66 -23.27
C SER A 421 -7.49 -15.78 -24.32
N HIS A 422 -8.81 -15.91 -24.52
CA HIS A 422 -9.58 -15.11 -25.47
C HIS A 422 -9.61 -13.63 -25.06
N VAL A 423 -9.82 -13.36 -23.76
CA VAL A 423 -9.86 -12.01 -23.22
C VAL A 423 -8.49 -11.34 -23.33
N ALA A 424 -7.42 -12.03 -22.94
CA ALA A 424 -6.06 -11.52 -23.08
C ALA A 424 -5.71 -11.25 -24.55
N ALA A 425 -6.07 -12.15 -25.48
CA ALA A 425 -5.88 -11.93 -26.91
C ALA A 425 -6.66 -10.70 -27.41
N ALA A 426 -7.92 -10.53 -27.00
CA ALA A 426 -8.74 -9.38 -27.38
C ALA A 426 -8.12 -8.04 -26.93
N PHE A 427 -7.69 -7.94 -25.67
CA PHE A 427 -6.97 -6.73 -25.20
C PHE A 427 -5.60 -6.56 -25.87
N GLY A 428 -4.93 -7.66 -26.23
CA GLY A 428 -3.70 -7.62 -27.03
C GLY A 428 -3.93 -7.01 -28.41
N LEU A 429 -5.03 -7.37 -29.09
CA LEU A 429 -5.43 -6.76 -30.37
C LEU A 429 -5.78 -5.29 -30.21
N VAL A 430 -6.45 -4.90 -29.12
CA VAL A 430 -6.68 -3.48 -28.77
C VAL A 430 -5.35 -2.74 -28.61
N SER A 431 -4.34 -3.38 -28.01
CA SER A 431 -3.00 -2.82 -27.88
C SER A 431 -2.28 -2.63 -29.22
N LEU A 432 -2.48 -3.55 -30.18
CA LEU A 432 -1.97 -3.37 -31.55
C LEU A 432 -2.63 -2.17 -32.23
N ALA A 433 -3.95 -2.03 -32.12
CA ALA A 433 -4.68 -0.89 -32.65
C ALA A 433 -4.22 0.43 -31.99
N TRP A 434 -3.96 0.39 -30.67
CA TRP A 434 -3.39 1.53 -29.95
C TRP A 434 -1.99 1.89 -30.46
N THR A 435 -1.13 0.90 -30.71
CA THR A 435 0.20 1.11 -31.30
C THR A 435 0.09 1.80 -32.65
N ALA A 436 -0.81 1.32 -33.53
CA ALA A 436 -1.04 1.92 -34.84
C ALA A 436 -1.51 3.38 -34.72
N ALA A 437 -2.42 3.67 -33.78
CA ALA A 437 -2.89 5.03 -33.51
C ALA A 437 -1.77 5.95 -32.99
N VAL A 438 -0.88 5.44 -32.13
CA VAL A 438 0.27 6.19 -31.59
C VAL A 438 1.26 6.55 -32.70
N VAL A 439 1.57 5.60 -33.59
CA VAL A 439 2.45 5.84 -34.75
C VAL A 439 1.83 6.86 -35.69
N ALA A 440 0.54 6.70 -36.02
CA ALA A 440 -0.17 7.62 -36.92
C ALA A 440 -0.24 9.05 -36.38
N ARG A 441 -0.33 9.23 -35.05
CA ARG A 441 -0.37 10.54 -34.38
C ARG A 441 1.01 11.08 -33.99
N GLN A 442 2.08 10.35 -34.28
CA GLN A 442 3.45 10.70 -33.91
C GLN A 442 3.66 10.93 -32.40
N GLU A 443 2.87 10.26 -31.55
CA GLU A 443 2.95 10.42 -30.10
C GLU A 443 3.96 9.44 -29.47
N GLY A 444 5.24 9.57 -29.83
CA GLY A 444 6.29 8.62 -29.46
C GLY A 444 6.44 8.33 -27.95
N LEU A 445 5.91 9.20 -27.08
CA LEU A 445 5.83 8.99 -25.63
C LEU A 445 5.10 7.68 -25.27
N TRP A 446 4.03 7.33 -25.97
CA TRP A 446 3.16 6.18 -25.66
C TRP A 446 3.54 4.91 -26.40
N LEU A 447 4.48 4.98 -27.34
CA LEU A 447 4.83 3.86 -28.21
C LEU A 447 5.30 2.66 -27.39
N SER A 448 6.18 2.91 -26.42
CA SER A 448 6.76 1.86 -25.59
C SER A 448 5.69 1.14 -24.76
N SER A 449 4.77 1.88 -24.14
CA SER A 449 3.67 1.28 -23.37
C SER A 449 2.72 0.45 -24.24
N ALA A 450 2.44 0.90 -25.46
CA ALA A 450 1.55 0.19 -26.37
C ALA A 450 2.21 -1.12 -26.87
N LEU A 451 3.48 -1.05 -27.28
CA LEU A 451 4.21 -2.23 -27.73
C LEU A 451 4.38 -3.26 -26.61
N TRP A 452 4.82 -2.86 -25.42
CA TRP A 452 4.95 -3.78 -24.29
C TRP A 452 3.61 -4.38 -23.84
N SER A 453 2.52 -3.62 -23.93
CA SER A 453 1.18 -4.16 -23.68
C SER A 453 0.79 -5.24 -24.69
N SER A 454 1.14 -5.07 -25.96
CA SER A 454 0.87 -6.07 -27.00
C SER A 454 1.66 -7.35 -26.75
N HIS A 455 2.95 -7.25 -26.38
CA HIS A 455 3.77 -8.41 -25.99
C HIS A 455 3.18 -9.11 -24.77
N GLY A 456 2.91 -8.34 -23.71
CA GLY A 456 2.44 -8.83 -22.42
C GLY A 456 1.03 -9.40 -22.44
N LEU A 457 0.28 -9.24 -23.53
CA LEU A 457 -1.07 -9.79 -23.69
C LEU A 457 -1.11 -10.91 -24.73
N LEU A 458 -0.56 -10.71 -25.93
CA LEU A 458 -0.66 -11.69 -27.01
C LEU A 458 0.18 -12.94 -26.76
N LEU A 459 1.40 -12.80 -26.24
CA LEU A 459 2.25 -13.96 -25.96
C LEU A 459 1.68 -14.82 -24.83
N PRO A 460 1.30 -14.27 -23.66
CA PRO A 460 0.66 -15.07 -22.62
C PRO A 460 -0.68 -15.65 -23.08
N ALA A 461 -1.49 -14.91 -23.84
CA ALA A 461 -2.75 -15.44 -24.37
C ALA A 461 -2.53 -16.72 -25.19
N ALA A 462 -1.55 -16.71 -26.08
CA ALA A 462 -1.20 -17.86 -26.89
C ALA A 462 -0.64 -19.04 -26.07
N MET A 463 0.16 -18.75 -25.03
CA MET A 463 0.63 -19.76 -24.07
C MET A 463 -0.54 -20.41 -23.32
N MET A 464 -1.52 -19.61 -22.89
CA MET A 464 -2.72 -20.10 -22.19
C MET A 464 -3.62 -20.95 -23.09
N MET A 465 -3.59 -20.75 -24.41
CA MET A 465 -4.22 -21.65 -25.38
C MET A 465 -3.50 -23.00 -25.52
N GLN A 466 -2.33 -23.16 -24.90
CA GLN A 466 -1.48 -24.36 -24.98
C GLN A 466 -1.14 -24.76 -26.43
N SER A 467 -1.00 -23.77 -27.31
CA SER A 467 -0.79 -23.98 -28.74
C SER A 467 0.51 -23.33 -29.21
N LEU A 468 1.48 -24.15 -29.61
CA LEU A 468 2.75 -23.68 -30.19
C LEU A 468 2.51 -22.92 -31.50
N VAL A 469 1.49 -23.32 -32.27
CA VAL A 469 1.07 -22.61 -33.49
C VAL A 469 0.60 -21.19 -33.12
N ALA A 470 -0.30 -21.06 -32.14
CA ALA A 470 -0.77 -19.75 -31.70
C ALA A 470 0.39 -18.88 -31.18
N LEU A 471 1.33 -19.47 -30.44
CA LEU A 471 2.47 -18.76 -29.87
C LEU A 471 3.42 -18.24 -30.95
N SER A 472 3.71 -19.03 -31.98
CA SER A 472 4.54 -18.61 -33.11
C SER A 472 3.91 -17.44 -33.88
N PHE A 473 2.60 -17.47 -34.13
CA PHE A 473 1.89 -16.38 -34.82
C PHE A 473 1.75 -15.14 -33.93
N ALA A 474 1.53 -15.30 -32.63
CA ALA A 474 1.54 -14.17 -31.69
C ALA A 474 2.92 -13.49 -31.67
N ALA A 475 4.01 -14.27 -31.62
CA ALA A 475 5.38 -13.74 -31.71
C ALA A 475 5.64 -13.05 -33.05
N LEU A 476 5.15 -13.60 -34.16
CA LEU A 476 5.27 -12.97 -35.48
C LEU A 476 4.48 -11.66 -35.57
N LEU A 477 3.26 -11.61 -35.03
CA LEU A 477 2.44 -10.39 -35.00
C LEU A 477 3.10 -9.30 -34.17
N VAL A 478 3.58 -9.65 -32.99
CA VAL A 478 4.26 -8.73 -32.09
C VAL A 478 5.57 -8.23 -32.72
N SER A 479 6.36 -9.13 -33.32
CA SER A 479 7.54 -8.81 -34.13
C SER A 479 7.22 -7.79 -35.23
N ALA A 480 6.19 -8.07 -36.03
CA ALA A 480 5.78 -7.19 -37.12
C ALA A 480 5.45 -5.79 -36.61
N THR A 481 4.68 -5.70 -35.53
CA THR A 481 4.27 -4.42 -34.98
C THR A 481 5.41 -3.64 -34.34
N ALA A 482 6.32 -4.29 -33.61
CA ALA A 482 7.51 -3.67 -33.04
C ALA A 482 8.49 -3.18 -34.12
N TRP A 483 8.74 -4.01 -35.14
CA TRP A 483 9.70 -3.67 -36.19
C TRP A 483 9.20 -2.54 -37.08
N VAL A 484 7.97 -2.66 -37.61
CA VAL A 484 7.38 -1.64 -38.48
C VAL A 484 7.24 -0.32 -37.75
N SER A 485 6.73 -0.33 -36.51
CA SER A 485 6.63 0.90 -35.72
C SER A 485 8.00 1.49 -35.37
N GLY A 486 9.01 0.65 -35.12
CA GLY A 486 10.40 1.09 -34.88
C GLY A 486 11.03 1.78 -36.08
N ILE A 487 10.72 1.35 -37.31
CA ILE A 487 11.16 2.03 -38.54
C ILE A 487 10.43 3.35 -38.71
N LEU A 488 9.09 3.35 -38.62
CA LEU A 488 8.26 4.54 -38.82
C LEU A 488 8.48 5.64 -37.77
N THR A 489 8.99 5.27 -36.59
CA THR A 489 9.26 6.21 -35.49
C THR A 489 10.74 6.44 -35.24
N GLN A 490 11.63 5.93 -36.12
CA GLN A 490 13.09 6.07 -36.01
C GLN A 490 13.60 5.66 -34.61
N ARG A 491 13.27 4.45 -34.18
CA ARG A 491 13.69 3.91 -32.87
C ARG A 491 14.43 2.61 -33.04
N LYS A 492 15.76 2.68 -33.02
CA LYS A 492 16.66 1.53 -33.05
C LYS A 492 16.28 0.40 -32.09
N SER A 493 15.93 0.71 -30.84
CA SER A 493 15.59 -0.32 -29.85
C SER A 493 14.41 -1.21 -30.28
N TRP A 494 13.37 -0.64 -30.90
CA TRP A 494 12.20 -1.41 -31.34
C TRP A 494 12.45 -2.20 -32.62
N ARG A 495 13.33 -1.71 -33.50
CA ARG A 495 13.84 -2.47 -34.64
C ARG A 495 14.55 -3.76 -34.19
N ILE A 496 15.38 -3.66 -33.14
CA ILE A 496 16.10 -4.80 -32.56
C ILE A 496 15.12 -5.79 -31.91
N VAL A 497 14.17 -5.30 -31.11
CA VAL A 497 13.14 -6.17 -30.48
C VAL A 497 12.33 -6.90 -31.54
N GLY A 498 11.85 -6.20 -32.58
CA GLY A 498 11.10 -6.83 -33.66
C GLY A 498 11.89 -7.93 -34.40
N ALA A 499 13.18 -7.72 -34.67
CA ALA A 499 14.03 -8.75 -35.25
C ALA A 499 14.23 -9.96 -34.30
N ALA A 500 14.41 -9.71 -33.00
CA ALA A 500 14.53 -10.76 -31.99
C ALA A 500 13.24 -11.59 -31.86
N ASP A 501 12.07 -10.95 -31.89
CA ASP A 501 10.78 -11.62 -31.84
C ASP A 501 10.54 -12.51 -33.06
N LEU A 502 11.02 -12.11 -34.25
CA LEU A 502 10.95 -12.95 -35.45
C LEU A 502 11.77 -14.23 -35.29
N VAL A 503 12.97 -14.12 -34.73
CA VAL A 503 13.80 -15.29 -34.40
C VAL A 503 13.08 -16.17 -33.38
N GLY A 504 12.50 -15.56 -32.34
CA GLY A 504 11.69 -16.26 -31.33
C GLY A 504 10.51 -17.01 -31.95
N ALA A 505 9.77 -16.40 -32.88
CA ALA A 505 8.67 -17.03 -33.60
C ALA A 505 9.13 -18.29 -34.35
N TRP A 506 10.28 -18.23 -35.03
CA TRP A 506 10.87 -19.37 -35.74
C TRP A 506 11.41 -20.46 -34.81
N MET A 507 11.96 -20.10 -33.65
CA MET A 507 12.35 -21.08 -32.64
C MET A 507 11.14 -21.87 -32.12
N VAL A 508 10.04 -21.18 -31.79
CA VAL A 508 8.79 -21.82 -31.37
C VAL A 508 8.24 -22.68 -32.50
N ALA A 509 8.32 -22.22 -33.75
CA ALA A 509 7.86 -22.97 -34.90
C ALA A 509 8.67 -24.25 -35.17
N ALA A 510 9.98 -24.22 -34.98
CA ALA A 510 10.82 -25.41 -35.08
C ALA A 510 10.42 -26.46 -34.04
N VAL A 511 10.13 -26.05 -32.80
CA VAL A 511 9.61 -26.96 -31.76
C VAL A 511 8.24 -27.52 -32.16
N ALA A 512 7.35 -26.67 -32.68
CA ALA A 512 6.05 -27.11 -33.18
C ALA A 512 6.17 -28.15 -34.30
N LEU A 513 7.17 -28.00 -35.17
CA LEU A 513 7.44 -28.94 -36.26
C LEU A 513 7.91 -30.30 -35.77
N VAL A 514 8.85 -30.30 -34.81
CA VAL A 514 9.30 -31.52 -34.14
C VAL A 514 8.16 -32.22 -33.41
N ALA A 515 7.22 -31.45 -32.86
CA ALA A 515 6.00 -31.95 -32.23
C ALA A 515 4.95 -32.50 -33.23
N GLY A 516 5.23 -32.47 -34.53
CA GLY A 516 4.37 -33.08 -35.57
C GLY A 516 3.31 -32.16 -36.17
N THR A 517 3.46 -30.84 -36.06
CA THR A 517 2.56 -29.91 -36.78
C THR A 517 2.69 -30.04 -38.30
N GLY A 518 1.57 -29.92 -39.01
CA GLY A 518 1.49 -30.19 -40.45
C GLY A 518 2.20 -29.17 -41.35
N ALA A 519 2.50 -29.57 -42.58
CA ALA A 519 3.20 -28.72 -43.57
C ALA A 519 2.47 -27.41 -43.92
N SER A 520 1.14 -27.37 -43.80
CA SER A 520 0.33 -26.16 -44.02
C SER A 520 0.69 -25.03 -43.05
N TYR A 521 1.02 -25.36 -41.80
CA TYR A 521 1.44 -24.40 -40.79
C TYR A 521 2.77 -23.74 -41.15
N VAL A 522 3.76 -24.53 -41.57
CA VAL A 522 5.08 -24.02 -42.00
C VAL A 522 4.94 -23.08 -43.18
N LEU A 523 4.12 -23.47 -44.17
CA LEU A 523 3.89 -22.67 -45.35
C LEU A 523 3.27 -21.31 -44.98
N LEU A 524 2.27 -21.29 -44.10
CA LEU A 524 1.66 -20.05 -43.62
C LEU A 524 2.68 -19.16 -42.88
N LEU A 525 3.52 -19.75 -42.03
CA LEU A 525 4.55 -19.00 -41.30
C LEU A 525 5.63 -18.44 -42.23
N LEU A 526 6.07 -19.21 -43.23
CA LEU A 526 7.02 -18.77 -44.27
C LEU A 526 6.46 -17.58 -45.06
N VAL A 527 5.23 -17.71 -45.55
CA VAL A 527 4.56 -16.63 -46.31
C VAL A 527 4.41 -15.39 -45.44
N SER A 528 3.97 -15.54 -44.19
CA SER A 528 3.81 -14.41 -43.27
C SER A 528 5.15 -13.74 -42.94
N SER A 529 6.22 -14.51 -42.76
CA SER A 529 7.58 -13.99 -42.53
C SER A 529 8.13 -13.27 -43.77
N ALA A 530 7.88 -13.81 -44.97
CA ALA A 530 8.30 -13.19 -46.22
C ALA A 530 7.60 -11.83 -46.44
N VAL A 531 6.29 -11.75 -46.16
CA VAL A 531 5.53 -10.49 -46.20
C VAL A 531 6.12 -9.48 -45.21
N LEU A 532 6.41 -9.90 -43.98
CA LEU A 532 7.03 -9.03 -42.97
C LEU A 532 8.40 -8.51 -43.42
N LEU A 533 9.30 -9.40 -43.86
CA LEU A 533 10.65 -9.01 -44.28
C LEU A 533 10.64 -8.10 -45.51
N PHE A 534 9.72 -8.32 -46.45
CA PHE A 534 9.50 -7.43 -47.57
C PHE A 534 9.05 -6.04 -47.10
N ALA A 535 8.05 -5.95 -46.21
CA ALA A 535 7.58 -4.68 -45.66
C ALA A 535 8.70 -3.94 -44.88
N VAL A 536 9.46 -4.65 -44.06
CA VAL A 536 10.59 -4.09 -43.32
C VAL A 536 11.67 -3.56 -44.25
N THR A 537 12.02 -4.32 -45.29
CA THR A 537 13.09 -3.94 -46.23
C THR A 537 12.69 -2.71 -47.04
N THR A 538 11.46 -2.69 -47.56
CA THR A 538 10.93 -1.54 -48.32
C THR A 538 10.82 -0.28 -47.47
N LEU A 539 10.31 -0.39 -46.23
CA LEU A 539 10.25 0.75 -45.30
C LEU A 539 11.63 1.24 -44.88
N THR A 540 12.59 0.34 -44.70
CA THR A 540 13.97 0.71 -44.33
C THR A 540 14.64 1.46 -45.47
N GLN A 541 14.48 1.02 -46.72
CA GLN A 541 15.00 1.71 -47.91
C GLN A 541 14.33 3.08 -48.10
N ALA A 542 13.01 3.17 -47.89
CA ALA A 542 12.28 4.44 -48.02
C ALA A 542 12.74 5.50 -47.00
N ASN A 543 13.17 5.07 -45.81
CA ASN A 543 13.57 5.95 -44.71
C ASN A 543 15.10 5.94 -44.48
N GLU A 544 15.91 5.47 -45.44
CA GLU A 544 17.34 5.21 -45.25
C GLU A 544 18.12 6.44 -44.74
N ALA A 545 17.86 7.60 -45.34
CA ALA A 545 18.53 8.86 -44.98
C ALA A 545 18.28 9.25 -43.52
N GLU A 546 17.06 9.07 -43.02
CA GLU A 546 16.71 9.42 -41.64
C GLU A 546 17.21 8.38 -40.63
N LEU A 547 17.32 7.12 -41.03
CA LEU A 547 17.76 6.01 -40.18
C LEU A 547 19.28 5.93 -40.03
N MET A 548 20.05 6.58 -40.90
CA MET A 548 21.51 6.66 -40.81
C MET A 548 22.00 7.61 -39.71
N ASP A 549 21.15 8.55 -39.28
CA ASP A 549 21.46 9.54 -38.24
C ASP A 549 21.07 9.05 -36.81
N ASP A 550 20.45 7.86 -36.69
CA ASP A 550 19.92 7.22 -35.46
C ASP A 550 20.69 5.95 -35.05
#